data_AF-A0A8C6K0J8-F1
#
_entry.id   AF-A0A8C6K0J8-F1
#
_cell.length_a   1.000
_cell.length_b   1.000
_cell.length_c   1.000
_cell.angle_alpha   90.00
_cell.angle_beta   90.00
_cell.angle_gamma   90.00
#
_symmetry.space_group_name_H-M   'P 1'
#
loop_
_entity.id
_entity.type
_entity.pdbx_description
1 polymer ?
#
loop_
_entity_poly.entity_id
_entity_poly.type
_entity_poly.pdbx_seq_one_letter_code
_entity_poly.pdbx_strand_id
1 'polypeptide(L)'
;MRNFIFVLTLGIFSCSGFPVYDYDLPVTEEALNASLARINSQSRGTNLYGVVRSYVTRVDMWNSDAYRLELQFSIRETECTKASGRDPFTCDFRIGPLVPTTFCRSVVQVSGELISNIVVQCHQGASSSESLSSEEFMHMPIMNPNRRGSSHREAYPSRGRGSSRGDWHKPSYLSSDKME
;
A
#
# COMPACT_ATOMS: atom_id res chain seq x y z
N MET A 1 -19.82 -16.15 -77.08
CA MET A 1 -19.54 -14.99 -76.20
C MET A 1 -19.57 -15.50 -74.76
N ARG A 2 -18.46 -15.44 -74.03
CA ARG A 2 -18.40 -15.87 -72.63
C ARG A 2 -17.46 -14.91 -71.89
N ASN A 3 -18.07 -13.95 -71.20
CA ASN A 3 -17.35 -12.98 -70.39
C ASN A 3 -16.99 -13.63 -69.05
N PHE A 4 -15.71 -13.62 -68.69
CA PHE A 4 -15.25 -14.03 -67.37
C PHE A 4 -15.12 -12.79 -66.49
N ILE A 5 -15.93 -12.71 -65.42
CA ILE A 5 -15.82 -11.67 -64.41
C ILE A 5 -14.87 -12.19 -63.32
N PHE A 6 -13.72 -11.54 -63.17
CA PHE A 6 -12.82 -11.78 -62.04
C PHE A 6 -13.18 -10.82 -60.91
N VAL A 7 -13.75 -11.36 -59.83
CA VAL A 7 -14.02 -10.61 -58.60
C VAL A 7 -12.76 -10.67 -57.73
N LEU A 8 -12.05 -9.55 -57.64
CA LEU A 8 -10.83 -9.40 -56.83
C LEU A 8 -11.25 -8.89 -55.44
N THR A 9 -11.52 -9.80 -54.51
CA THR A 9 -11.80 -9.45 -53.11
C THR A 9 -10.49 -9.09 -52.41
N LEU A 10 -10.13 -7.81 -52.40
CA LEU A 10 -9.09 -7.29 -51.52
C LEU A 10 -9.66 -7.27 -50.09
N GLY A 11 -9.38 -8.32 -49.33
CA GLY A 11 -9.62 -8.34 -47.89
C GLY A 11 -8.71 -7.32 -47.22
N ILE A 12 -9.26 -6.15 -46.86
CA ILE A 12 -8.58 -5.18 -46.03
C ILE A 12 -8.52 -5.79 -44.62
N PHE A 13 -7.46 -6.53 -44.34
CA PHE A 13 -7.07 -6.90 -42.98
C PHE A 13 -6.59 -5.62 -42.29
N SER A 14 -7.54 -4.85 -41.76
CA SER A 14 -7.25 -3.69 -40.92
C SER A 14 -6.66 -4.20 -39.61
N CYS A 15 -5.35 -4.41 -39.57
CA CYS A 15 -4.62 -4.44 -38.30
C CYS A 15 -4.73 -3.04 -37.70
N SER A 16 -5.72 -2.81 -36.85
CA SER A 16 -5.72 -1.68 -35.93
C SER A 16 -4.59 -1.90 -34.93
N GLY A 17 -3.37 -1.48 -35.31
CA GLY A 17 -2.24 -1.42 -34.41
C GLY A 17 -2.59 -0.43 -33.30
N PHE A 18 -2.71 -0.91 -32.08
CA PHE A 18 -2.70 -0.03 -30.92
C PHE A 18 -1.35 0.68 -30.88
N PRO A 19 -1.31 2.01 -30.67
CA PRO A 19 -0.05 2.70 -30.47
C PRO A 19 0.60 2.13 -29.20
N VAL A 20 1.71 1.41 -29.38
CA VAL A 20 2.63 1.11 -28.29
C VAL A 20 3.45 2.38 -28.13
N TYR A 21 3.11 3.18 -27.12
CA TYR A 21 3.93 4.33 -26.76
C TYR A 21 5.22 3.80 -26.14
N ASP A 22 6.34 4.04 -26.81
CA ASP A 22 7.67 3.78 -26.27
C ASP A 22 7.93 4.86 -25.22
N TYR A 23 7.61 4.56 -23.96
CA TYR A 23 7.80 5.46 -22.83
C TYR A 23 9.27 5.47 -22.36
N ASP A 24 10.22 5.58 -23.29
CA ASP A 24 11.56 6.11 -22.99
C ASP A 24 11.44 7.64 -22.83
N LEU A 25 10.62 8.04 -21.85
CA LEU A 25 10.50 9.44 -21.48
C LEU A 25 11.83 9.80 -20.79
N PRO A 26 12.58 10.81 -21.29
CA PRO A 26 13.88 11.20 -20.71
C PRO A 26 13.79 11.54 -19.21
N VAL A 27 12.60 11.90 -18.74
CA VAL A 27 12.29 12.23 -17.35
C VAL A 27 12.11 11.00 -16.45
N THR A 28 12.05 9.78 -16.98
CA THR A 28 11.87 8.56 -16.14
C THR A 28 13.04 8.33 -15.20
N GLU A 29 14.27 8.54 -15.67
CA GLU A 29 15.47 8.44 -14.85
C GLU A 29 15.53 9.55 -13.79
N GLU A 30 15.21 10.79 -14.18
CA GLU A 30 15.15 11.92 -13.25
C GLU A 30 14.07 11.72 -12.19
N ALA A 31 12.89 11.22 -12.57
CA ALA A 31 11.80 10.89 -11.67
C ALA A 31 12.19 9.77 -10.69
N LEU A 32 12.91 8.76 -11.16
CA LEU A 32 13.44 7.69 -10.31
C LEU A 32 14.50 8.21 -9.35
N ASN A 33 15.44 9.02 -9.82
CA ASN A 33 16.48 9.64 -9.00
C ASN A 33 15.86 10.54 -7.92
N ALA A 34 14.91 11.40 -8.28
CA ALA A 34 14.20 12.25 -7.34
C ALA A 34 13.39 11.44 -6.31
N SER A 35 12.78 10.32 -6.74
CA SER A 35 12.10 9.38 -5.84
C SER A 35 13.08 8.74 -4.84
N LEU A 36 14.25 8.32 -5.31
CA LEU A 36 15.29 7.73 -4.48
C LEU A 36 15.89 8.75 -3.50
N ALA A 37 16.14 9.98 -3.95
CA ALA A 37 16.61 11.08 -3.11
C ALA A 37 15.60 11.39 -1.99
N ARG A 38 14.30 11.33 -2.30
CA ARG A 38 13.25 11.47 -1.29
C ARG A 38 13.27 10.34 -0.25
N ILE A 39 13.46 9.09 -0.67
CA ILE A 39 13.61 7.96 0.27
C ILE A 39 14.85 8.14 1.15
N ASN A 40 15.98 8.52 0.56
CA ASN A 40 17.24 8.69 1.29
C ASN A 40 17.20 9.86 2.27
N SER A 41 16.47 10.94 1.98
CA SER A 41 16.28 12.04 2.93
C SER A 41 15.29 11.70 4.06
N GLN A 42 14.23 10.93 3.78
CA GLN A 42 13.21 10.59 4.78
C GLN A 42 13.57 9.39 5.67
N SER A 43 14.40 8.48 5.17
CA SER A 43 14.78 7.28 5.92
C SER A 43 15.69 7.61 7.12
N ARG A 44 15.51 6.90 8.24
CA ARG A 44 16.30 7.10 9.47
C ARG A 44 17.66 6.37 9.48
N GLY A 45 17.90 5.48 8.52
CA GLY A 45 19.15 4.72 8.42
C GLY A 45 20.36 5.62 8.13
N THR A 46 21.55 5.14 8.50
CA THR A 46 22.83 5.85 8.29
C THR A 46 23.36 5.71 6.87
N ASN A 47 22.96 4.65 6.17
CA ASN A 47 23.41 4.33 4.83
C ASN A 47 22.40 4.75 3.77
N LEU A 48 22.89 4.93 2.54
CA LEU A 48 22.07 5.21 1.38
C LEU A 48 21.39 3.92 0.91
N TYR A 49 20.19 4.07 0.36
CA TYR A 49 19.52 3.06 -0.44
C TYR A 49 19.82 3.29 -1.91
N GLY A 50 20.03 2.20 -2.64
CA GLY A 50 20.16 2.16 -4.10
C GLY A 50 19.02 1.38 -4.73
N VAL A 51 18.75 1.64 -6.01
CA VAL A 51 17.72 0.93 -6.80
C VAL A 51 18.28 -0.37 -7.35
N VAL A 52 17.58 -1.48 -7.10
CA VAL A 52 17.95 -2.81 -7.64
C VAL A 52 17.30 -3.02 -9.00
N ARG A 53 15.99 -2.72 -9.12
CA ARG A 53 15.21 -2.78 -10.36
C ARG A 53 14.12 -1.73 -10.33
N SER A 54 13.78 -1.16 -11.48
CA SER A 54 12.69 -0.20 -11.65
C SER A 54 11.89 -0.50 -12.90
N TYR A 55 10.61 -0.12 -12.89
CA TYR A 55 9.70 -0.24 -14.01
C TYR A 55 8.65 0.87 -13.95
N VAL A 56 8.30 1.40 -15.12
CA VAL A 56 7.16 2.31 -15.27
C VAL A 56 5.91 1.46 -15.38
N THR A 57 4.93 1.71 -14.53
CA THR A 57 3.68 0.95 -14.50
C THR A 57 2.54 1.68 -15.19
N ARG A 58 2.50 3.01 -15.08
CA ARG A 58 1.48 3.86 -15.70
C ARG A 58 2.05 5.23 -16.03
N VAL A 59 1.51 5.82 -17.10
CA VAL A 59 1.74 7.20 -17.49
C VAL A 59 0.38 7.80 -17.84
N ASP A 60 -0.08 8.76 -17.03
CA ASP A 60 -1.33 9.48 -17.27
C ASP A 60 -0.98 10.89 -17.76
N MET A 61 -1.22 11.16 -19.05
CA MET A 61 -1.01 12.50 -19.61
C MET A 61 -2.22 13.39 -19.30
N TRP A 62 -1.99 14.53 -18.66
CA TRP A 62 -3.04 15.55 -18.48
C TRP A 62 -3.07 16.51 -19.67
N ASN A 63 -1.91 17.00 -20.10
CA ASN A 63 -1.71 17.89 -21.23
C ASN A 63 -0.43 17.51 -21.99
N SER A 64 -0.08 18.26 -23.04
CA SER A 64 1.16 18.06 -23.80
C SER A 64 2.45 18.21 -22.97
N ASP A 65 2.39 18.97 -21.87
CA ASP A 65 3.52 19.35 -21.03
C ASP A 65 3.37 18.89 -19.56
N ALA A 66 2.23 18.27 -19.21
CA ALA A 66 1.91 17.86 -17.85
C ALA A 66 1.41 16.42 -17.83
N TYR A 67 2.09 15.58 -17.05
CA TYR A 67 1.74 14.17 -16.92
C TYR A 67 2.10 13.64 -15.53
N ARG A 68 1.47 12.51 -15.20
CA ARG A 68 1.69 11.75 -13.97
C ARG A 68 2.35 10.42 -14.34
N LEU A 69 3.51 10.18 -13.77
CA LEU A 69 4.31 8.96 -13.92
C LEU A 69 4.13 8.09 -12.67
N GLU A 70 3.79 6.82 -12.85
CA GLU A 70 3.76 5.83 -11.78
C GLU A 70 4.90 4.82 -11.95
N LEU A 71 5.85 4.88 -11.01
CA LEU A 71 7.02 4.01 -10.94
C LEU A 71 6.82 2.95 -9.86
N GLN A 72 7.28 1.74 -10.15
CA GLN A 72 7.50 0.74 -9.12
C GLN A 72 8.96 0.28 -9.21
N PHE A 73 9.61 0.21 -8.06
CA PHE A 73 11.02 -0.14 -7.98
C PHE A 73 11.36 -0.79 -6.66
N SER A 74 12.40 -1.61 -6.67
CA SER A 74 12.94 -2.22 -5.47
C SER A 74 14.22 -1.52 -5.05
N ILE A 75 14.38 -1.33 -3.74
CA ILE A 75 15.56 -0.71 -3.14
C ILE A 75 16.26 -1.66 -2.20
N ARG A 76 17.57 -1.47 -2.06
CA ARG A 76 18.42 -2.18 -1.09
C ARG A 76 19.42 -1.21 -0.47
N GLU A 77 19.76 -1.46 0.79
CA GLU A 77 20.77 -0.69 1.51
C GLU A 77 22.17 -0.86 0.87
N THR A 78 22.91 0.22 0.76
CA THR A 78 24.27 0.27 0.20
C THR A 78 25.32 0.40 1.30
N GLU A 79 26.59 0.22 0.96
CA GLU A 79 27.70 0.43 1.90
C GLU A 79 28.04 1.91 2.10
N CYS A 80 27.55 2.78 1.20
CA CYS A 80 27.77 4.22 1.30
C CYS A 80 26.93 4.83 2.42
N THR A 81 27.60 5.63 3.26
CA THR A 81 26.92 6.42 4.29
C THR A 81 26.29 7.67 3.67
N LYS A 82 25.18 8.15 4.23
CA LYS A 82 24.53 9.39 3.80
C LYS A 82 25.44 10.61 3.93
N ALA A 83 26.32 10.61 4.93
CA ALA A 83 27.28 11.67 5.18
C ALA A 83 28.38 11.77 4.11
N SER A 84 28.59 10.71 3.31
CA SER A 84 29.64 10.69 2.29
C SER A 84 29.34 11.58 1.08
N GLY A 85 28.09 11.98 0.87
CA GLY A 85 27.67 12.77 -0.30
C GLY A 85 27.85 12.03 -1.64
N ARG A 86 28.12 10.72 -1.63
CA ARG A 86 28.28 9.91 -2.84
C ARG A 86 26.93 9.67 -3.52
N ASP A 87 27.00 9.46 -4.83
CA ASP A 87 25.84 9.09 -5.62
C ASP A 87 25.44 7.62 -5.35
N PRO A 88 24.19 7.34 -4.92
CA PRO A 88 23.72 5.99 -4.64
C PRO A 88 23.87 4.99 -5.80
N PHE A 89 23.90 5.43 -7.06
CA PHE A 89 24.06 4.55 -8.22
C PHE A 89 25.49 4.02 -8.39
N THR A 90 26.47 4.67 -7.77
CA THR A 90 27.88 4.26 -7.80
C THR A 90 28.28 3.39 -6.60
N CYS A 91 27.35 3.17 -5.67
CA CYS A 91 27.59 2.50 -4.41
C CYS A 91 27.23 1.01 -4.49
N ASP A 92 28.13 0.17 -3.99
CA ASP A 92 27.85 -1.25 -3.87
C ASP A 92 26.77 -1.52 -2.81
N PHE A 93 25.94 -2.52 -3.08
CA PHE A 93 24.94 -2.98 -2.13
C PHE A 93 25.59 -3.69 -0.94
N ARG A 94 25.07 -3.45 0.26
CA ARG A 94 25.49 -4.24 1.43
C ARG A 94 25.20 -5.71 1.21
N ILE A 95 26.19 -6.54 1.48
CA ILE A 95 26.09 -7.99 1.40
C ILE A 95 25.77 -8.54 2.79
N GLY A 96 24.69 -9.31 2.90
CA GLY A 96 24.37 -10.02 4.14
C GLY A 96 22.97 -10.63 4.13
N PRO A 97 22.74 -11.67 4.95
CA PRO A 97 21.44 -12.35 5.02
C PRO A 97 20.33 -11.48 5.62
N LEU A 98 20.69 -10.39 6.31
CA LEU A 98 19.78 -9.48 6.99
C LEU A 98 19.55 -8.17 6.22
N VAL A 99 19.97 -8.07 4.95
CA VAL A 99 19.78 -6.86 4.14
C VAL A 99 18.53 -7.01 3.27
N PRO A 100 17.35 -6.54 3.73
CA PRO A 100 16.10 -6.73 3.01
C PRO A 100 16.10 -5.93 1.70
N THR A 101 15.42 -6.48 0.71
CA THR A 101 14.99 -5.71 -0.46
C THR A 101 13.57 -5.21 -0.19
N THR A 102 13.37 -3.90 -0.35
CA THR A 102 12.09 -3.23 -0.07
C THR A 102 11.46 -2.84 -1.40
N PHE A 103 10.15 -3.03 -1.54
CA PHE A 103 9.42 -2.63 -2.75
C PHE A 103 8.77 -1.27 -2.53
N CYS A 104 8.92 -0.38 -3.50
CA CYS A 104 8.43 0.99 -3.45
C CYS A 104 7.56 1.29 -4.67
N ARG A 105 6.49 2.04 -4.44
CA ARG A 105 5.66 2.67 -5.45
C ARG A 105 5.87 4.18 -5.34
N SER A 106 6.18 4.82 -6.46
CA SER A 106 6.30 6.28 -6.54
C SER A 106 5.34 6.83 -7.58
N VAL A 107 4.71 7.94 -7.25
CA VAL A 107 3.90 8.74 -8.16
C VAL A 107 4.59 10.09 -8.31
N VAL A 108 5.00 10.42 -9.52
CA VAL A 108 5.70 11.65 -9.86
C VAL A 108 4.82 12.46 -10.80
N GLN A 109 4.58 13.71 -10.46
CA GLN A 109 3.88 14.66 -11.32
C GLN A 109 4.93 15.56 -11.98
N VAL A 110 4.81 15.71 -13.29
CA VAL A 110 5.70 16.53 -14.12
C VAL A 110 4.86 17.61 -14.79
N SER A 111 5.38 18.82 -14.86
CA SER A 111 4.74 19.96 -15.51
C SER A 111 5.80 20.86 -16.12
N GLY A 112 5.73 21.10 -17.44
CA GLY A 112 6.73 21.88 -18.17
C GLY A 112 8.15 21.32 -18.01
N GLU A 113 8.30 20.00 -18.11
CA GLU A 113 9.57 19.26 -17.91
C GLU A 113 10.15 19.30 -16.49
N LEU A 114 9.46 19.94 -15.54
CA LEU A 114 9.90 20.00 -14.14
C LEU A 114 9.07 19.07 -13.27
N ILE A 115 9.72 18.46 -12.28
CA ILE A 115 9.02 17.64 -11.27
C ILE A 115 8.28 18.55 -10.29
N SER A 116 6.95 18.56 -10.35
CA SER A 116 6.10 19.40 -9.51
C SER A 116 5.74 18.73 -8.19
N ASN A 117 5.55 17.41 -8.19
CA ASN A 117 5.22 16.64 -6.99
C ASN A 117 5.76 15.22 -7.05
N ILE A 118 6.13 14.68 -5.89
CA ILE A 118 6.60 13.30 -5.74
C ILE A 118 5.86 12.71 -4.54
N VAL A 119 5.38 11.48 -4.63
CA VAL A 119 4.85 10.71 -3.50
C VAL A 119 5.46 9.34 -3.58
N VAL A 120 6.13 8.89 -2.52
CA VAL A 120 6.77 7.57 -2.46
C VAL A 120 6.20 6.79 -1.29
N GLN A 121 5.82 5.55 -1.54
CA GLN A 121 5.36 4.61 -0.52
C GLN A 121 6.14 3.31 -0.67
N CYS A 122 6.84 2.91 0.39
CA CYS A 122 7.63 1.68 0.43
C CYS A 122 7.03 0.69 1.42
N HIS A 123 7.02 -0.58 1.05
CA HIS A 123 6.57 -1.69 1.89
C HIS A 123 7.71 -2.69 2.01
N GLN A 124 7.96 -3.18 3.23
CA GLN A 124 8.92 -4.26 3.44
C GLN A 124 8.39 -5.52 2.77
N GLY A 125 9.22 -6.15 1.94
CA GLY A 125 8.88 -7.41 1.31
C GLY A 125 8.78 -8.52 2.35
N ALA A 126 7.58 -8.77 2.87
CA ALA A 126 7.12 -10.15 2.86
C ALA A 126 6.63 -10.40 1.43
N SER A 127 6.93 -11.56 0.87
CA SER A 127 6.16 -12.07 -0.26
C SER A 127 4.71 -12.19 0.21
N SER A 128 3.91 -11.14 0.08
CA SER A 128 2.53 -11.11 0.54
C SER A 128 1.66 -11.54 -0.63
N SER A 129 1.10 -12.73 -0.51
CA SER A 129 -0.06 -13.21 -1.24
C SER A 129 -1.08 -12.08 -1.39
N GLU A 130 -1.55 -11.85 -2.62
CA GLU A 130 -2.65 -10.96 -2.94
C GLU A 130 -3.83 -11.22 -1.98
N SER A 131 -4.16 -10.25 -1.12
CA SER A 131 -5.37 -10.29 -0.30
C SER A 131 -5.84 -8.85 -0.09
N LEU A 132 -6.59 -8.34 -1.05
CA LEU A 132 -7.42 -7.15 -0.88
C LEU A 132 -8.52 -7.48 0.14
N SER A 133 -8.24 -7.30 1.43
CA SER A 133 -9.26 -7.40 2.48
C SER A 133 -9.92 -6.03 2.65
N SER A 134 -10.98 -5.78 1.89
CA SER A 134 -11.88 -4.65 2.10
C SER A 134 -12.53 -4.78 3.48
N GLU A 135 -12.26 -3.83 4.36
CA GLU A 135 -12.91 -3.70 5.66
C GLU A 135 -14.32 -3.13 5.51
N GLU A 136 -15.28 -3.99 5.19
CA GLU A 136 -16.70 -3.63 5.25
C GLU A 136 -17.26 -4.03 6.61
N PHE A 137 -17.39 -3.05 7.50
CA PHE A 137 -17.97 -3.19 8.83
C PHE A 137 -19.49 -3.44 8.71
N MET A 138 -19.90 -4.69 8.48
CA MET A 138 -21.28 -5.12 8.67
C MET A 138 -21.49 -5.47 10.14
N HIS A 139 -22.08 -4.54 10.88
CA HIS A 139 -22.52 -4.74 12.26
C HIS A 139 -23.60 -5.84 12.30
N MET A 140 -23.21 -7.08 12.60
CA MET A 140 -24.16 -8.15 12.90
C MET A 140 -24.41 -8.19 14.42
N PRO A 141 -25.65 -7.97 14.89
CA PRO A 141 -25.96 -8.17 16.30
C PRO A 141 -25.88 -9.66 16.63
N ILE A 142 -25.10 -10.00 17.65
CA ILE A 142 -24.98 -11.35 18.20
C ILE A 142 -26.36 -11.75 18.76
N MET A 143 -27.08 -12.62 18.06
CA MET A 143 -28.23 -13.33 18.62
C MET A 143 -27.74 -14.32 19.68
N ASN A 144 -28.18 -14.12 20.92
CA ASN A 144 -27.89 -14.98 22.07
C ASN A 144 -28.51 -16.39 21.88
N PRO A 145 -27.74 -17.49 21.88
CA PRO A 145 -28.25 -18.81 21.49
C PRO A 145 -28.96 -19.60 22.60
N ASN A 146 -29.25 -19.03 23.78
CA ASN A 146 -29.85 -19.79 24.90
C ASN A 146 -31.33 -19.51 25.17
N ARG A 147 -32.18 -19.61 24.14
CA ARG A 147 -33.62 -19.88 24.32
C ARG A 147 -34.01 -21.18 23.64
N ARG A 148 -33.73 -22.30 24.32
CA ARG A 148 -34.38 -23.58 24.06
C ARG A 148 -35.13 -23.99 25.32
N GLY A 149 -36.43 -23.75 25.31
CA GLY A 149 -37.32 -24.20 26.37
C GLY A 149 -37.64 -25.68 26.22
N SER A 150 -37.81 -26.39 27.35
CA SER A 150 -39.06 -27.07 27.69
C SER A 150 -38.95 -27.87 29.00
N SER A 151 -39.88 -27.56 29.92
CA SER A 151 -40.63 -28.49 30.76
C SER A 151 -39.93 -29.37 31.82
N HIS A 152 -40.02 -28.94 33.08
CA HIS A 152 -40.58 -29.79 34.14
C HIS A 152 -41.30 -28.95 35.19
N ARG A 153 -42.54 -29.37 35.51
CA ARG A 153 -43.41 -28.82 36.56
C ARG A 153 -43.01 -29.39 37.92
N GLU A 154 -43.13 -28.57 38.98
CA GLU A 154 -43.63 -28.90 40.33
C GLU A 154 -43.61 -27.59 41.16
N ALA A 155 -44.76 -26.95 41.36
CA ALA A 155 -45.65 -27.04 42.54
C ALA A 155 -45.30 -26.03 43.67
N TYR A 156 -46.16 -25.03 43.84
CA TYR A 156 -46.20 -23.98 44.90
C TYR A 156 -46.63 -24.56 46.28
N PRO A 157 -46.73 -23.80 47.42
CA PRO A 157 -46.57 -22.34 47.62
C PRO A 157 -45.87 -21.83 48.93
N SER A 158 -45.66 -20.50 48.96
CA SER A 158 -45.81 -19.55 50.11
C SER A 158 -44.61 -19.13 51.00
N ARG A 159 -44.41 -17.79 50.96
CA ARG A 159 -44.04 -16.81 52.03
C ARG A 159 -42.63 -16.87 52.65
N GLY A 160 -41.87 -15.80 52.43
CA GLY A 160 -40.72 -15.44 53.27
C GLY A 160 -40.06 -14.13 52.87
N ARG A 161 -40.33 -13.07 53.64
CA ARG A 161 -39.78 -11.71 53.58
C ARG A 161 -38.26 -11.71 53.83
N GLY A 162 -37.46 -10.98 53.04
CA GLY A 162 -36.03 -10.84 53.31
C GLY A 162 -35.31 -9.81 52.45
N SER A 163 -35.10 -8.63 53.03
CA SER A 163 -34.23 -7.56 52.55
C SER A 163 -32.77 -8.01 52.49
N SER A 164 -32.03 -7.70 51.42
CA SER A 164 -30.67 -7.18 51.56
C SER A 164 -30.12 -6.59 50.25
N ARG A 165 -29.61 -5.37 50.36
CA ARG A 165 -28.81 -4.66 49.35
C ARG A 165 -27.41 -5.30 49.34
N GLY A 166 -26.96 -5.83 48.21
CA GLY A 166 -25.55 -6.15 47.94
C GLY A 166 -25.08 -5.23 46.82
N ASP A 167 -24.36 -4.15 47.12
CA ASP A 167 -22.92 -4.07 47.42
C ASP A 167 -22.12 -3.86 46.12
N TRP A 168 -21.87 -2.58 45.87
CA TRP A 168 -21.00 -2.08 44.81
C TRP A 168 -19.57 -2.06 45.36
N HIS A 169 -18.75 -3.06 45.01
CA HIS A 169 -17.31 -2.95 45.21
C HIS A 169 -16.69 -2.07 44.12
N LYS A 170 -16.52 -0.78 44.46
CA LYS A 170 -15.49 0.11 43.89
C LYS A 170 -14.16 -0.17 44.59
N PRO A 171 -13.02 -0.24 43.87
CA PRO A 171 -11.71 -0.17 44.49
C PRO A 171 -11.45 1.22 45.08
N SER A 172 -11.12 1.24 46.37
CA SER A 172 -10.64 2.41 47.11
C SER A 172 -9.21 2.76 46.68
N TYR A 173 -9.03 3.92 46.05
CA TYR A 173 -7.74 4.63 46.13
C TYR A 173 -7.73 5.45 47.41
N LEU A 174 -6.70 5.20 48.22
CA LEU A 174 -6.42 5.80 49.51
C LEU A 174 -6.40 7.34 49.41
N SER A 175 -7.14 8.00 50.31
CA SER A 175 -7.04 9.43 50.59
C SER A 175 -5.98 9.65 51.66
N SER A 176 -4.98 10.47 51.30
CA SER A 176 -4.52 11.71 51.96
C SER A 176 -4.34 11.81 53.49
N ASP A 177 -3.37 12.67 53.83
CA ASP A 177 -3.31 13.61 54.97
C ASP A 177 -2.40 13.23 56.16
N LYS A 178 -1.68 14.14 56.85
CA LYS A 178 -1.36 15.59 56.77
C LYS A 178 -0.52 15.90 58.05
N MET A 179 -0.17 17.18 58.22
CA MET A 179 0.32 17.89 59.43
C MET A 179 1.85 17.97 59.47
N GLU A 180 2.52 19.11 59.61
CA GLU A 180 2.19 20.42 60.20
C GLU A 180 3.09 21.50 59.56
#